data_AF-A0A1X7ST69-F1
#
_entry.id   AF-A0A1X7ST69-F1
#
_cell.length_a   1.000
_cell.length_b   1.000
_cell.length_c   1.000
_cell.angle_alpha   90.00
_cell.angle_beta   90.00
_cell.angle_gamma   90.00
#
_symmetry.space_group_name_H-M   'P 1'
#
loop_
_entity.id
_entity.type
_entity.pdbx_description
1 polymer ?
#
loop_
_entity_poly.entity_id
_entity_poly.type
_entity_poly.pdbx_seq_one_letter_code
_entity_poly.pdbx_strand_id
1 'polypeptide(L)'
;MASNYSSPSLFSSPLTIDQLIDVLDLLKRCGFPRTGWHNLGLRLGLHKNTLDVIKRDSHTTNDCLTECLSKWLSRADNVDSKGGATFDSLSDALKSMNENAAAHKLDQESKLISLIALVLTVCVFFMPRT
;
A
#
# COMPACT_ATOMS: atom_id res chain seq x y z
N MET A 1 -36.48 -15.33 0.65
CA MET A 1 -35.44 -14.70 1.49
C MET A 1 -34.10 -15.21 1.02
N ALA A 2 -33.38 -14.42 0.23
CA ALA A 2 -32.03 -14.77 -0.19
C ALA A 2 -31.09 -14.43 0.98
N SER A 3 -30.43 -15.46 1.51
CA SER A 3 -29.40 -15.31 2.54
C SER A 3 -28.22 -14.55 1.94
N ASN A 4 -28.08 -13.28 2.31
CA ASN A 4 -26.87 -12.50 2.04
C ASN A 4 -25.73 -13.09 2.89
N TYR A 5 -25.11 -14.17 2.42
CA TYR A 5 -23.80 -14.59 2.89
C TYR A 5 -22.79 -13.61 2.30
N SER A 6 -22.69 -12.42 2.90
CA SER A 6 -21.47 -11.64 2.81
C SER A 6 -20.37 -12.55 3.33
N SER A 7 -19.56 -13.11 2.43
CA SER A 7 -18.34 -13.82 2.81
C SER A 7 -17.59 -12.93 3.80
N PRO A 8 -17.18 -13.41 4.98
CA PRO A 8 -16.35 -12.59 5.85
C PRO A 8 -15.11 -12.26 5.04
N SER A 9 -14.95 -10.98 4.69
CA SER A 9 -13.76 -10.49 4.04
C SER A 9 -12.62 -10.77 5.01
N LEU A 10 -11.82 -11.80 4.73
CA LEU A 10 -10.54 -12.03 5.42
C LEU A 10 -9.67 -10.75 5.38
N PHE A 11 -9.95 -9.87 4.42
CA PHE A 11 -9.33 -8.57 4.25
C PHE A 11 -9.71 -7.51 5.29
N SER A 12 -10.90 -7.61 5.91
CA SER A 12 -11.36 -6.66 6.94
C SER A 12 -11.05 -7.12 8.35
N SER A 13 -10.46 -8.31 8.51
CA SER A 13 -10.04 -8.79 9.82
C SER A 13 -8.89 -7.92 10.35
N PRO A 14 -8.94 -7.52 11.63
CA PRO A 14 -7.88 -6.71 12.22
C PRO A 14 -6.59 -7.52 12.25
N LEU A 15 -5.52 -6.92 11.73
CA LEU A 15 -4.18 -7.46 11.75
C LEU A 15 -3.51 -7.10 13.08
N THR A 16 -2.70 -8.03 13.58
CA THR A 16 -1.86 -7.83 14.77
C THR A 16 -0.40 -7.68 14.36
N ILE A 17 0.44 -7.27 15.32
CA ILE A 17 1.88 -7.14 15.11
C ILE A 17 2.54 -8.45 14.67
N ASP A 18 1.98 -9.61 15.02
CA ASP A 18 2.48 -10.93 14.60
C ASP A 18 2.41 -11.15 13.08
N GLN A 19 1.55 -10.39 12.39
CA GLN A 19 1.38 -10.46 10.94
C GLN A 19 2.28 -9.48 10.18
N LEU A 20 3.21 -8.80 10.87
CA LEU A 20 4.14 -7.84 10.25
C LEU A 20 4.97 -8.46 9.12
N ILE A 21 5.47 -9.68 9.32
CA ILE A 21 6.26 -10.38 8.30
C ILE A 21 5.41 -10.72 7.07
N ASP A 22 4.18 -11.18 7.29
CA ASP A 22 3.25 -11.52 6.20
C ASP A 22 2.92 -10.28 5.35
N VAL A 23 2.70 -9.13 5.99
CA VAL A 23 2.46 -7.84 5.30
C VAL A 23 3.69 -7.38 4.52
N LEU A 24 4.89 -7.50 5.10
CA LEU A 24 6.14 -7.14 4.43
C LEU A 24 6.40 -8.01 3.19
N ASP A 25 6.17 -9.31 3.28
CA ASP A 25 6.33 -10.24 2.17
C ASP A 25 5.28 -9.98 1.07
N LEU A 26 4.05 -9.64 1.44
CA LEU A 26 3.02 -9.23 0.49
C LEU A 26 3.46 -7.98 -0.29
N LEU A 27 3.91 -6.92 0.39
CA LEU A 27 4.40 -5.71 -0.27
C LEU A 27 5.58 -6.00 -1.20
N LYS A 28 6.48 -6.90 -0.81
CA LYS A 28 7.60 -7.34 -1.64
C LYS A 28 7.12 -8.08 -2.89
N ARG A 29 6.14 -8.99 -2.77
CA ARG A 29 5.54 -9.72 -3.89
C ARG A 29 4.78 -8.78 -4.85
N CYS A 30 4.16 -7.73 -4.31
CA CYS A 30 3.52 -6.69 -5.10
C CYS A 30 4.50 -5.71 -5.77
N GLY A 31 5.81 -5.87 -5.56
CA GLY A 31 6.83 -4.99 -6.14
C GLY A 31 6.81 -3.57 -5.57
N PHE A 32 6.30 -3.39 -4.34
CA PHE A 32 6.20 -2.07 -3.72
C PHE A 32 7.60 -1.45 -3.52
N PRO A 33 7.84 -0.22 -4.01
CA PRO A 33 9.13 0.43 -3.84
C PRO A 33 9.33 0.85 -2.38
N ARG A 34 10.38 0.34 -1.75
CA ARG A 34 10.69 0.61 -0.33
C ARG A 34 10.82 2.11 -0.03
N THR A 35 11.28 2.90 -1.00
CA THR A 35 11.40 4.37 -0.89
C THR A 35 10.06 5.10 -0.69
N GLY A 36 8.93 4.44 -1.01
CA GLY A 36 7.58 4.97 -0.84
C GLY A 36 7.00 4.83 0.57
N TRP A 37 7.74 4.27 1.53
CA TRP A 37 7.26 3.98 2.88
C TRP A 37 6.67 5.21 3.60
N HIS A 38 7.26 6.39 3.40
CA HIS A 38 6.82 7.61 4.07
C HIS A 38 5.43 8.05 3.56
N ASN A 39 5.18 7.99 2.25
CA ASN A 39 3.87 8.31 1.68
C ASN A 39 2.83 7.25 2.04
N LEU A 40 3.25 5.98 2.12
CA LEU A 40 2.40 4.89 2.59
C LEU A 40 1.95 5.14 4.03
N GLY A 41 2.88 5.43 4.94
CA GLY A 41 2.58 5.71 6.35
C GLY A 41 1.57 6.84 6.55
N LEU A 42 1.70 7.95 5.79
CA LEU A 42 0.74 9.05 5.85
C LEU A 42 -0.67 8.63 5.43
N ARG A 43 -0.78 7.78 4.40
CA ARG A 43 -2.07 7.29 3.89
C ARG A 43 -2.71 6.28 4.83
N LEU A 44 -1.89 5.49 5.51
CA LEU A 44 -2.30 4.57 6.58
C LEU A 44 -2.73 5.30 7.86
N GLY A 45 -2.54 6.62 7.96
CA GLY A 45 -2.99 7.42 9.09
C GLY A 45 -1.92 7.72 10.14
N LEU A 46 -0.66 7.40 9.86
CA LEU A 46 0.46 7.81 10.71
C LEU A 46 0.74 9.30 10.54
N HIS A 47 1.06 9.97 11.64
CA HIS A 47 1.42 11.38 11.59
C HIS A 47 2.82 11.58 11.04
N LYS A 48 3.04 12.72 10.38
CA LYS A 48 4.35 13.12 9.88
C LYS A 48 5.43 13.07 10.97
N ASN A 49 5.11 13.53 12.18
CA ASN A 49 6.04 13.50 13.31
C ASN A 49 6.51 12.07 13.63
N THR A 50 5.60 11.09 13.63
CA THR A 50 5.91 9.68 13.85
C THR A 50 6.83 9.15 12.76
N LEU A 51 6.57 9.48 11.50
CA LEU A 51 7.39 9.07 10.36
C LEU A 51 8.78 9.74 10.38
N ASP A 52 8.86 11.00 10.78
CA ASP A 52 10.13 11.73 10.90
C ASP A 52 11.01 11.15 12.02
N VAL A 53 10.41 10.64 13.09
CA VAL A 53 11.13 9.89 14.15
C VAL A 53 11.64 8.56 13.59
N ILE A 54 10.79 7.78 12.92
CA ILE A 54 11.19 6.52 12.28
C ILE A 54 12.37 6.74 11.31
N LYS A 55 12.31 7.79 10.50
CA LYS A 55 13.37 8.15 9.55
C LYS A 55 14.71 8.48 10.22
N ARG A 56 14.67 9.05 11.42
CA ARG A 56 15.86 9.43 12.18
C ARG A 56 16.50 8.24 12.88
N ASP A 57 15.66 7.36 13.42
CA ASP A 57 16.11 6.22 14.24
C ASP A 57 16.49 5.01 13.37
N SER A 58 16.05 4.98 12.12
CA SER A 58 16.32 3.88 11.17
C SER A 58 17.51 4.18 10.26
N HIS A 59 18.37 3.17 10.07
CA HIS A 59 19.57 3.28 9.22
C HIS A 59 19.28 3.00 7.75
N THR A 60 18.28 2.16 7.44
CA THR A 60 17.93 1.79 6.08
C THR A 60 16.46 2.03 5.76
N THR A 61 16.17 2.23 4.47
CA THR A 61 14.79 2.35 3.97
C THR A 61 13.94 1.10 4.29
N ASN A 62 14.57 -0.07 4.44
CA ASN A 62 13.85 -1.28 4.85
C ASN A 62 13.39 -1.18 6.30
N ASP A 63 14.27 -0.76 7.20
CA ASP A 63 13.96 -0.62 8.62
C ASP A 63 12.87 0.44 8.82
N CYS A 64 12.94 1.54 8.05
CA CYS A 64 11.86 2.54 8.06
C CYS A 64 10.50 1.94 7.65
N LEU A 65 10.47 1.08 6.63
CA LEU A 65 9.22 0.44 6.18
C LEU A 65 8.71 -0.54 7.24
N THR A 66 9.60 -1.33 7.84
CA THR A 66 9.25 -2.27 8.92
C THR A 66 8.68 -1.53 10.12
N GLU A 67 9.34 -0.46 10.59
CA GLU A 67 8.85 0.34 11.71
C GLU A 67 7.55 1.09 11.38
N CYS A 68 7.41 1.60 10.16
CA CYS A 68 6.17 2.20 9.68
C CYS A 68 5.00 1.20 9.78
N LEU A 69 5.19 -0.02 9.30
CA LEU A 69 4.16 -1.05 9.36
C LEU A 69 3.91 -1.52 10.80
N SER A 70 4.96 -1.60 11.62
CA SER A 70 4.84 -1.90 13.06
C SER A 70 3.93 -0.88 13.76
N LYS A 71 4.13 0.43 13.53
CA LYS A 71 3.27 1.49 14.07
C LYS A 71 1.85 1.44 13.53
N TRP A 72 1.68 1.09 12.25
CA TRP A 72 0.36 0.91 11.67
C TRP A 72 -0.38 -0.28 12.30
N LEU A 73 0.28 -1.44 12.45
CA LEU A 73 -0.29 -2.64 13.09
C LEU A 73 -0.58 -2.42 14.59
N SER A 74 0.21 -1.57 15.26
CA SER A 74 -0.10 -1.14 16.63
C SER A 74 -1.23 -0.10 16.70
N ARG A 75 -1.86 0.25 15.57
CA ARG A 75 -2.95 1.23 15.47
C ARG A 75 -2.58 2.60 16.05
N ALA A 76 -1.34 3.05 15.82
CA ALA A 76 -0.87 4.34 16.31
C ALA A 76 -1.56 5.53 15.61
N ASP A 77 -1.46 6.72 16.20
CA ASP A 77 -1.96 7.98 15.63
C ASP A 77 -3.43 7.90 15.18
N ASN A 78 -3.69 8.05 13.88
CA ASN A 78 -5.02 8.16 13.30
C ASN A 78 -5.36 6.96 12.38
N VAL A 79 -4.71 5.82 12.59
CA VAL A 79 -4.91 4.58 11.82
C VAL A 79 -6.37 4.12 11.85
N ASP A 80 -7.04 4.27 12.99
CA ASP A 80 -8.44 3.88 13.15
C ASP A 80 -9.39 4.71 12.29
N SER A 81 -9.11 6.00 12.12
CA SER A 81 -9.85 6.88 11.21
C SER A 81 -9.61 6.58 9.74
N LYS A 82 -8.61 5.73 9.42
CA LYS A 82 -8.29 5.26 8.06
C LYS A 82 -8.74 3.82 7.77
N GLY A 83 -9.58 3.25 8.63
CA GLY A 83 -10.10 1.88 8.47
C GLY A 83 -9.32 0.83 9.28
N GLY A 84 -8.44 1.26 10.18
CA GLY A 84 -7.70 0.40 11.10
C GLY A 84 -6.51 -0.30 10.46
N ALA A 85 -5.96 -1.28 11.17
CA ALA A 85 -4.89 -2.14 10.67
C ALA A 85 -5.48 -3.35 9.93
N THR A 86 -5.98 -3.16 8.71
CA THR A 86 -6.63 -4.21 7.91
C THR A 86 -6.03 -4.29 6.50
N PHE A 87 -6.11 -5.45 5.83
CA PHE A 87 -5.65 -5.54 4.44
C PHE A 87 -6.43 -4.63 3.50
N ASP A 88 -7.72 -4.36 3.78
CA ASP A 88 -8.52 -3.39 3.03
C ASP A 88 -7.91 -1.98 3.12
N SER A 89 -7.61 -1.50 4.33
CA SER A 89 -6.99 -0.18 4.52
C SER A 89 -5.61 -0.07 3.85
N LEU A 90 -4.83 -1.16 3.85
CA LEU A 90 -3.55 -1.22 3.16
C LEU A 90 -3.72 -1.18 1.64
N SER A 91 -4.66 -1.95 1.11
CA SER A 91 -5.01 -1.99 -0.31
C SER A 91 -5.45 -0.61 -0.80
N ASP A 92 -6.30 0.07 -0.05
CA ASP A 92 -6.79 1.40 -0.41
C ASP A 92 -5.68 2.47 -0.32
N ALA A 93 -4.79 2.38 0.68
CA ALA A 93 -3.62 3.24 0.75
C ALA A 93 -2.70 3.06 -0.48
N LEU A 94 -2.44 1.82 -0.90
CA LEU A 94 -1.62 1.49 -2.06
C LEU A 94 -2.27 1.94 -3.38
N LYS A 95 -3.57 1.71 -3.57
CA LYS A 95 -4.33 2.22 -4.73
C LYS A 95 -4.20 3.73 -4.82
N SER A 96 -4.39 4.43 -3.71
CA SER A 96 -4.35 5.89 -3.68
C SER A 96 -2.93 6.45 -3.93
N MET A 97 -1.86 5.72 -3.58
CA MET A 97 -0.49 6.06 -4.00
C MET A 97 -0.31 5.91 -5.51
N ASN A 98 -0.86 4.85 -6.10
CA ASN A 98 -0.77 4.61 -7.54
C ASN A 98 -1.58 5.64 -8.34
N GLU A 99 -2.79 5.98 -7.88
CA GLU A 99 -3.61 7.05 -8.47
C GLU A 99 -2.90 8.40 -8.40
N ASN A 100 -2.28 8.73 -7.27
CA ASN A 100 -1.52 9.97 -7.12
C ASN A 100 -0.25 10.00 -8.00
N ALA A 101 0.41 8.86 -8.15
CA ALA A 101 1.54 8.72 -9.08
C ALA A 101 1.09 8.84 -10.54
N ALA A 102 -0.03 8.24 -10.91
CA ALA A 102 -0.63 8.36 -12.24
C ALA A 102 -1.10 9.79 -12.53
N ALA A 103 -1.74 10.46 -11.57
CA ALA A 103 -2.16 11.85 -11.69
C ALA A 103 -0.98 12.81 -11.91
N HIS A 104 0.09 12.67 -11.11
CA HIS A 104 1.31 13.46 -11.27
C HIS A 104 2.04 13.15 -12.59
N LYS A 105 1.86 11.94 -13.15
CA LYS A 105 2.43 11.54 -14.43
C LYS A 105 1.59 12.01 -15.62
N LEU A 106 0.27 12.13 -15.51
CA LEU A 106 -0.60 12.67 -16.56
C LEU A 106 -0.40 14.18 -16.77
N ASP A 107 -0.05 14.92 -15.73
CA ASP A 107 0.32 16.34 -15.82
C ASP A 107 1.65 16.54 -16.58
N GLN A 108 2.58 15.57 -16.44
CA GLN A 108 3.92 15.61 -17.05
C GLN A 108 3.99 14.95 -18.43
N GLU A 109 3.19 13.91 -18.71
CA GLU A 109 3.43 12.94 -19.79
C GLU A 109 2.25 12.76 -20.78
N SER A 110 1.40 13.78 -20.98
CA SER A 110 0.42 13.82 -22.08
C SER A 110 1.01 13.44 -23.47
N LYS A 111 2.33 13.51 -23.65
CA LYS A 111 3.02 13.24 -24.92
C LYS A 111 3.68 11.86 -25.07
N LEU A 112 3.85 11.07 -24.00
CA LEU A 112 4.65 9.82 -24.03
C LEU A 112 3.92 8.58 -23.48
N ILE A 113 2.89 8.75 -22.64
CA ILE A 113 2.07 7.65 -22.09
C ILE A 113 1.36 6.84 -23.18
N SER A 114 1.01 7.46 -24.31
CA SER A 114 0.29 6.78 -25.40
C SER A 114 1.08 5.63 -26.04
N LEU A 115 2.41 5.67 -26.02
CA LEU A 115 3.25 4.63 -26.61
C LEU A 115 3.52 3.46 -25.65
N ILE A 116 3.71 3.73 -24.37
CA ILE A 116 4.02 2.69 -23.37
C ILE A 116 2.75 1.92 -22.96
N ALA A 117 1.58 2.58 -22.91
CA ALA A 117 0.31 1.93 -22.65
C ALA A 117 -0.05 0.89 -23.73
N LEU A 118 0.30 1.14 -25.00
CA LEU A 118 0.11 0.17 -26.09
C LEU A 118 0.94 -1.10 -25.84
N VAL A 119 2.20 -0.95 -25.41
CA VAL A 119 3.12 -2.08 -25.20
C VAL A 119 2.70 -2.94 -24.00
N LEU A 120 2.31 -2.32 -22.87
CA LEU A 120 1.88 -3.07 -21.69
C LEU A 120 0.50 -3.72 -21.86
N THR A 121 -0.41 -3.09 -22.61
CA THR A 121 -1.72 -3.71 -22.92
C THR A 121 -1.55 -4.97 -23.78
N VAL A 122 -0.63 -4.96 -24.75
CA VAL A 122 -0.30 -6.17 -25.54
C VAL A 122 0.31 -7.27 -24.67
N CYS A 123 1.18 -6.93 -23.71
CA CYS A 123 1.80 -7.93 -22.82
C CYS A 123 0.83 -8.56 -21.81
N VAL A 124 -0.16 -7.81 -21.30
CA VAL A 124 -1.15 -8.34 -20.36
C VAL A 124 -2.23 -9.18 -21.08
N PHE A 125 -2.54 -8.89 -22.35
CA PHE A 125 -3.55 -9.64 -23.11
C PHE A 125 -3.05 -10.90 -23.82
N PHE A 126 -1.73 -11.06 -24.07
CA PHE A 126 -1.19 -12.19 -24.82
C PHE A 126 -0.48 -13.27 -23.97
N MET A 127 -0.65 -13.24 -22.65
CA MET A 127 -0.10 -14.29 -21.78
C MET A 127 -1.17 -15.39 -21.58
N PRO A 128 -1.02 -16.60 -22.15
CA PRO A 128 -2.08 -17.61 -22.15
C PRO A 128 -2.31 -18.18 -20.76
N ARG A 129 -3.59 -18.18 -20.35
CA ARG A 129 -4.09 -18.84 -19.14
C ARG A 129 -4.11 -20.34 -19.39
N THR A 130 -3.11 -21.07 -18.90
CA THR A 130 -3.12 -22.55 -18.83
C THR A 130 -3.68 -23.01 -17.50
#